data_AF-A0A5B8UCV7-F1
#
_entry.id   AF-A0A5B8UCV7-F1
#
_cell.length_a   1.000
_cell.length_b   1.000
_cell.length_c   1.000
_cell.angle_alpha   90.00
_cell.angle_beta   90.00
_cell.angle_gamma   90.00
#
_symmetry.space_group_name_H-M   'P 1'
#
loop_
_entity.id
_entity.type
_entity.pdbx_description
1 polymer ?
#
loop_
_entity_poly.entity_id
_entity_poly.type
_entity_poly.pdbx_seq_one_letter_code
_entity_poly.pdbx_strand_id
1 'polypeptide(L)'
;MPPGPPRPPGVGLDLLEIDRLEAALARRPALAARLFTDAEQAYAAARRRPGQHLAARFCAKEAVAKALGLRAWSWRDIEVVTDGGPPRIVLHGPLSALGASVDVSLTHSRETAGAVAVVR
;
A
#
# COMPACT_ATOMS: atom_id res chain seq x y z
N MET A 1 -18.95 1.47 32.94
CA MET A 1 -18.14 2.12 31.89
C MET A 1 -18.39 1.36 30.60
N PRO A 2 -18.88 2.01 29.53
CA PRO A 2 -18.93 1.36 28.22
C PRO A 2 -17.49 1.02 27.78
N PRO A 3 -17.27 -0.08 27.03
CA PRO A 3 -15.95 -0.34 26.47
C PRO A 3 -15.55 0.84 25.60
N GLY A 4 -14.28 1.24 25.69
CA GLY A 4 -13.71 2.23 24.80
C GLY A 4 -13.86 1.80 23.33
N PRO A 5 -13.71 2.72 22.36
CA PRO A 5 -13.82 2.37 20.95
C PRO A 5 -12.87 1.20 20.63
N PRO A 6 -13.29 0.26 19.76
CA PRO A 6 -12.47 -0.88 19.40
C PRO A 6 -11.14 -0.39 18.84
N ARG A 7 -10.03 -0.91 19.39
CA ARG A 7 -8.72 -0.62 18.84
C ARG A 7 -8.58 -1.25 17.46
N PRO A 8 -7.88 -0.58 16.53
CA PRO A 8 -7.57 -1.21 15.25
C PRO A 8 -6.81 -2.52 15.47
N PRO A 9 -6.97 -3.49 14.56
CA PRO A 9 -6.47 -4.85 14.74
C PRO A 9 -4.94 -4.94 14.85
N GLY A 10 -4.20 -3.89 14.50
CA GLY A 10 -2.72 -3.89 14.49
C GLY A 10 -2.14 -4.75 13.36
N VAL A 11 -2.99 -5.38 12.55
CA VAL A 11 -2.64 -6.17 11.38
C VAL A 11 -3.59 -5.86 10.23
N GLY A 12 -3.08 -5.86 9.01
CA GLY A 12 -3.88 -5.72 7.80
C GLY A 12 -3.38 -6.66 6.72
N LEU A 13 -4.31 -7.17 5.92
CA LEU A 13 -4.05 -8.01 4.76
C LEU A 13 -4.86 -7.46 3.59
N ASP A 14 -4.24 -7.46 2.41
CA ASP A 14 -4.92 -7.14 1.17
C ASP A 14 -4.44 -8.04 0.02
N LEU A 15 -5.35 -8.32 -0.91
CA LEU A 15 -5.13 -9.16 -2.08
C LEU A 15 -5.96 -8.61 -3.25
N LEU A 16 -5.37 -8.54 -4.44
CA LEU A 16 -6.08 -8.14 -5.66
C LEU A 16 -5.59 -8.88 -6.90
N GLU A 17 -6.44 -8.92 -7.92
CA GLU A 17 -6.10 -9.38 -9.28
C GLU A 17 -5.33 -8.29 -10.02
N ILE A 18 -4.12 -8.62 -10.48
CA ILE A 18 -3.20 -7.66 -11.12
C ILE A 18 -3.85 -7.04 -12.36
N ASP A 19 -4.51 -7.87 -13.17
CA ASP A 19 -5.14 -7.45 -14.42
C ASP A 19 -6.27 -6.44 -14.18
N ARG A 20 -6.97 -6.55 -13.04
CA ARG A 20 -8.02 -5.59 -12.66
C ARG A 20 -7.43 -4.20 -12.38
N LEU A 21 -6.29 -4.13 -11.71
CA LEU A 21 -5.59 -2.86 -11.51
C LEU A 21 -5.03 -2.33 -12.83
N GLU A 22 -4.39 -3.18 -13.63
CA GLU A 22 -3.84 -2.79 -14.95
C GLU A 22 -4.93 -2.21 -15.86
N ALA A 23 -6.10 -2.87 -15.95
CA ALA A 23 -7.24 -2.37 -16.71
C ALA A 23 -7.76 -1.02 -16.16
N ALA A 24 -7.81 -0.85 -14.84
CA ALA A 24 -8.23 0.41 -14.23
C ALA A 24 -7.27 1.56 -14.53
N LEU A 25 -5.95 1.30 -14.47
CA LEU A 25 -4.90 2.27 -14.79
C LEU A 25 -4.91 2.64 -16.28
N ALA A 26 -5.09 1.65 -17.17
CA ALA A 26 -5.21 1.88 -18.61
C ALA A 26 -6.43 2.75 -18.95
N ARG A 27 -7.58 2.48 -18.30
CA ARG A 27 -8.81 3.26 -18.51
C ARG A 27 -8.71 4.68 -17.97
N ARG A 28 -7.96 4.90 -16.89
CA ARG A 28 -7.85 6.18 -16.18
C ARG A 28 -6.39 6.49 -15.86
N PRO A 29 -5.60 7.04 -16.80
CA PRO A 29 -4.16 7.27 -16.59
C PRO A 29 -3.83 8.12 -15.35
N ALA A 30 -4.65 9.13 -15.05
CA ALA A 30 -4.51 9.97 -13.85
C ALA A 30 -4.67 9.20 -12.51
N LEU A 31 -5.19 7.98 -12.55
CA LEU A 31 -5.34 7.13 -11.37
C LEU A 31 -3.98 6.76 -10.77
N ALA A 32 -2.96 6.52 -11.59
CA ALA A 32 -1.62 6.17 -11.10
C ALA A 32 -1.07 7.30 -10.21
N ALA A 33 -1.11 8.54 -10.70
CA ALA A 33 -0.65 9.72 -9.97
C ALA A 33 -1.42 9.96 -8.67
N ARG A 34 -2.70 9.57 -8.61
CA ARG A 34 -3.52 9.66 -7.40
C ARG A 34 -3.19 8.60 -6.35
N LEU A 35 -2.87 7.38 -6.78
CA LEU A 35 -2.67 6.23 -5.90
C LEU A 35 -1.21 6.08 -5.41
N PHE A 36 -0.25 6.46 -6.25
CA PHE A 36 1.16 6.15 -6.03
C PHE A 36 1.99 7.43 -5.97
N THR A 37 3.05 7.43 -5.16
CA THR A 37 4.05 8.48 -5.20
C THR A 37 4.83 8.41 -6.51
N ASP A 38 5.56 9.47 -6.84
CA ASP A 38 6.34 9.50 -8.08
C ASP A 38 7.52 8.51 -8.01
N ALA A 39 8.08 8.30 -6.81
CA ALA A 39 9.10 7.29 -6.55
C ALA A 39 8.56 5.86 -6.72
N GLU A 40 7.34 5.57 -6.27
CA GLU A 40 6.69 4.26 -6.48
C GLU A 40 6.43 3.99 -7.96
N GLN A 41 5.99 5.01 -8.71
CA GLN A 41 5.78 4.92 -10.15
C GLN A 41 7.10 4.69 -10.88
N ALA A 42 8.14 5.45 -10.54
CA ALA A 42 9.48 5.28 -11.11
C ALA A 42 10.05 3.89 -10.82
N TYR A 43 9.90 3.40 -9.58
CA TYR A 43 10.30 2.04 -9.22
C TYR A 43 9.59 1.01 -10.09
N ALA A 44 8.27 1.11 -10.24
CA ALA A 44 7.49 0.12 -10.98
C ALA A 44 7.83 0.14 -12.47
N ALA A 45 8.01 1.34 -13.06
CA ALA A 45 8.38 1.51 -14.46
C ALA A 45 9.71 0.85 -14.82
N ALA A 46 10.65 0.76 -13.88
CA ALA A 46 11.95 0.10 -14.06
C ALA A 46 11.87 -1.44 -14.02
N ARG A 47 10.68 -2.03 -13.84
CA ARG A 47 10.49 -3.48 -13.71
C ARG A 47 9.86 -4.06 -14.96
N ARG A 48 10.05 -5.37 -15.17
CA ARG A 48 9.55 -6.10 -16.35
C ARG A 48 8.02 -6.02 -16.50
N ARG A 49 7.28 -6.02 -15.40
CA ARG A 49 5.81 -5.87 -15.40
C ARG A 49 5.40 -4.79 -14.39
N PRO A 50 5.33 -3.50 -14.80
CA PRO A 50 5.03 -2.40 -13.89
C PRO A 50 3.71 -2.58 -13.12
N GLY A 51 2.66 -3.09 -13.78
CA GLY A 51 1.35 -3.31 -13.17
C GLY A 51 1.37 -4.26 -11.98
N GLN A 52 2.14 -5.35 -12.04
CA GLN A 52 2.32 -6.27 -10.91
C GLN A 52 2.99 -5.60 -9.70
N HIS A 53 3.99 -4.74 -9.94
CA HIS A 53 4.66 -4.02 -8.86
C HIS A 53 3.81 -2.90 -8.26
N LEU A 54 2.95 -2.26 -9.06
CA LEU A 54 1.95 -1.32 -8.58
C LEU A 54 0.83 -2.03 -7.82
N ALA A 55 0.41 -3.21 -8.26
CA ALA A 55 -0.58 -4.05 -7.58
C ALA A 55 -0.13 -4.44 -6.18
N ALA A 56 1.11 -4.91 -6.03
CA ALA A 56 1.67 -5.23 -4.72
C ALA A 56 1.71 -3.99 -3.80
N ARG A 57 2.07 -2.82 -4.33
CA ARG A 57 2.10 -1.55 -3.58
C ARG A 57 0.72 -1.07 -3.18
N PHE A 58 -0.27 -1.25 -4.05
CA PHE A 58 -1.66 -0.96 -3.73
C PHE A 58 -2.12 -1.81 -2.54
N CYS A 59 -1.87 -3.12 -2.59
CA CYS A 59 -2.19 -4.02 -1.48
C CYS A 59 -1.46 -3.63 -0.20
N ALA A 60 -0.19 -3.23 -0.28
CA ALA A 60 0.56 -2.78 0.89
C ALA A 60 -0.06 -1.53 1.52
N LYS A 61 -0.49 -0.54 0.73
CA LYS A 61 -1.15 0.66 1.23
C LYS A 61 -2.47 0.35 1.93
N GLU A 62 -3.29 -0.51 1.32
CA GLU A 62 -4.54 -0.98 1.92
C GLU A 62 -4.31 -1.78 3.20
N ALA A 63 -3.31 -2.68 3.21
CA ALA A 63 -2.93 -3.44 4.39
C ALA A 63 -2.50 -2.51 5.54
N VAL A 64 -1.70 -1.48 5.26
CA VAL A 64 -1.31 -0.47 6.26
C VAL A 64 -2.54 0.30 6.76
N ALA A 65 -3.42 0.75 5.86
CA ALA A 65 -4.64 1.45 6.24
C ALA A 65 -5.54 0.61 7.17
N LYS A 66 -5.70 -0.68 6.86
CA LYS A 66 -6.43 -1.64 7.71
C LYS A 66 -5.76 -1.83 9.08
N ALA A 67 -4.44 -2.02 9.10
CA ALA A 67 -3.67 -2.23 10.32
C ALA A 67 -3.76 -1.03 11.28
N LEU A 68 -3.75 0.19 10.73
CA LEU A 68 -3.87 1.45 11.46
C LEU A 68 -5.33 1.89 11.72
N GLY A 69 -6.32 1.20 11.15
CA GLY A 69 -7.74 1.55 11.28
C GLY A 69 -8.15 2.83 10.56
N LEU A 70 -7.47 3.20 9.48
CA LEU A 70 -7.76 4.40 8.71
C LEU A 70 -9.08 4.24 7.95
N ARG A 71 -9.96 5.24 8.05
CA ARG A 71 -11.24 5.29 7.31
C ARG A 71 -11.19 6.17 6.07
N ALA A 72 -10.27 7.14 6.07
CA ALA A 72 -10.02 8.05 4.97
C ALA A 72 -8.56 8.50 5.05
N TRP A 73 -7.87 8.49 3.92
CA TRP A 73 -6.48 8.94 3.81
C TRP A 73 -6.19 9.35 2.36
N SER A 74 -5.14 10.14 2.17
CA SER A 74 -4.55 10.29 0.84
C SER A 74 -3.67 9.07 0.56
N TRP A 75 -3.86 8.42 -0.58
CA TRP A 75 -3.09 7.25 -0.97
C TRP A 75 -1.57 7.51 -1.00
N ARG A 76 -1.17 8.74 -1.27
CA ARG A 76 0.25 9.15 -1.28
C ARG A 76 0.82 9.38 0.12
N ASP A 77 -0.01 9.40 1.15
CA ASP A 77 0.45 9.50 2.55
C ASP A 77 1.02 8.18 3.07
N ILE A 78 0.81 7.07 2.36
CA ILE A 78 1.43 5.79 2.63
C ILE A 78 2.31 5.46 1.42
N GLU A 79 3.61 5.38 1.62
CA GLU A 79 4.58 5.06 0.57
C GLU A 79 5.30 3.75 0.88
N VAL A 80 5.43 2.90 -0.14
CA VAL A 80 6.24 1.69 -0.10
C VAL A 80 7.60 1.94 -0.76
N VAL A 81 8.63 2.04 0.07
CA VAL A 81 10.01 2.23 -0.38
C VAL A 81 10.70 0.88 -0.54
N THR A 82 11.43 0.69 -1.63
CA THR A 82 12.24 -0.51 -1.89
C THR A 82 13.53 -0.11 -2.60
N ASP A 83 14.64 -0.13 -1.86
CA ASP A 83 15.95 0.42 -2.24
C ASP A 83 17.06 -0.64 -2.14
N GLY A 84 16.78 -1.87 -2.61
CA GLY A 84 17.72 -2.99 -2.57
C GLY A 84 17.65 -3.83 -1.29
N GLY A 85 16.86 -3.41 -0.30
CA GLY A 85 16.51 -4.19 0.89
C GLY A 85 15.05 -4.62 0.94
N PRO A 86 14.61 -5.15 2.10
CA PRO A 86 13.20 -5.41 2.36
C PRO A 86 12.34 -4.14 2.19
N PRO A 87 11.09 -4.27 1.74
CA PRO A 87 10.19 -3.14 1.59
C PRO A 87 9.92 -2.46 2.94
N ARG A 88 9.82 -1.13 2.93
CA ARG A 88 9.54 -0.31 4.13
C ARG A 88 8.38 0.64 3.89
N ILE A 89 7.62 0.92 4.94
CA ILE A 89 6.54 1.91 4.91
C ILE A 89 7.07 3.25 5.40
N VAL A 90 6.81 4.30 4.62
CA VAL A 90 6.99 5.69 5.04
C VAL A 90 5.61 6.35 5.08
N LEU A 91 5.28 6.96 6.22
CA LEU A 91 4.05 7.72 6.40
C LEU A 91 4.35 9.21 6.20
N HIS A 92 3.58 9.85 5.32
CA HIS A 92 3.72 11.26 4.99
C HIS A 92 2.50 12.06 5.44
N GLY A 93 2.60 13.39 5.31
CA GLY A 93 1.48 14.30 5.53
C GLY A 93 0.88 14.12 6.94
N PRO A 94 -0.45 14.12 7.08
CA PRO A 94 -1.10 13.92 8.38
C PRO A 94 -0.77 12.57 9.05
N LEU A 95 -0.43 11.53 8.27
CA LEU A 95 -0.14 10.21 8.83
C LEU A 95 1.23 10.14 9.51
N SER A 96 2.17 11.04 9.20
CA SER A 96 3.48 11.07 9.87
C SER A 96 3.35 11.38 11.36
N ALA A 97 2.33 12.15 11.75
CA ALA A 97 2.05 12.52 13.14
C ALA A 97 1.55 11.34 13.99
N LEU A 98 1.15 10.22 13.38
CA LEU A 98 0.73 9.02 14.12
C LEU A 98 1.90 8.36 14.87
N GLY A 99 3.15 8.61 14.46
CA GLY A 99 4.33 7.98 15.06
C GLY A 99 4.34 6.45 14.94
N ALA A 100 3.47 5.89 14.10
CA ALA A 100 3.31 4.45 13.95
C ALA A 100 4.46 3.87 13.14
N SER A 101 5.00 2.75 13.60
CA SER A 101 5.91 1.91 12.84
C SER A 101 5.16 0.72 12.27
N VAL A 102 5.32 0.45 10.98
CA VAL A 102 4.60 -0.65 10.31
C VAL A 102 5.59 -1.50 9.51
N ASP A 103 5.63 -2.79 9.82
CA ASP A 103 6.30 -3.78 8.98
C ASP A 103 5.38 -4.22 7.85
N VAL A 104 5.94 -4.47 6.68
CA VAL A 104 5.20 -4.92 5.51
C VAL A 104 5.93 -6.06 4.81
N SER A 105 5.16 -7.02 4.31
CA SER A 105 5.63 -8.02 3.37
C SER A 105 4.72 -8.06 2.15
N LEU A 106 5.31 -8.11 0.96
CA LEU A 106 4.61 -8.09 -0.31
C LEU A 106 4.88 -9.39 -1.05
N THR A 107 3.87 -9.90 -1.74
CA THR A 107 3.97 -11.10 -2.57
C THR A 107 3.13 -10.96 -3.83
N HIS A 108 3.48 -11.72 -4.87
CA HIS A 108 2.65 -11.82 -6.05
C HIS A 108 2.82 -13.18 -6.73
N SER A 109 1.76 -13.59 -7.42
CA SER A 109 1.76 -14.67 -8.40
C SER A 109 1.74 -14.08 -9.81
N ARG A 110 1.37 -14.89 -10.81
CA ARG A 110 1.09 -14.40 -12.17
C ARG A 110 -0.16 -13.51 -12.21
N GLU A 111 -1.17 -13.84 -11.42
CA GLU A 111 -2.53 -13.29 -11.53
C GLU A 111 -2.86 -12.35 -10.38
N THR A 112 -2.28 -12.59 -9.20
CA THR A 112 -2.64 -11.89 -7.97
C THR A 112 -1.43 -11.22 -7.33
N ALA A 113 -1.65 -10.11 -6.65
CA ALA A 113 -0.70 -9.49 -5.75
C ALA A 113 -1.34 -9.34 -4.37
N GLY A 114 -0.52 -9.40 -3.33
CA GLY A 114 -0.99 -9.24 -1.97
C GLY A 114 0.08 -8.67 -1.05
N ALA A 115 -0.36 -8.18 0.10
CA ALA A 115 0.54 -7.69 1.13
C ALA A 115 -0.08 -7.85 2.52
N VAL A 116 0.79 -8.08 3.50
CA VAL A 116 0.46 -8.04 4.92
C VAL A 116 1.22 -6.90 5.58
N ALA A 117 0.55 -6.20 6.50
CA ALA A 117 1.13 -5.13 7.30
C ALA A 117 0.87 -5.38 8.80
N VAL A 118 1.86 -5.10 9.65
CA VAL A 118 1.78 -5.26 11.11
C VAL A 118 2.30 -4.00 11.79
N VAL A 119 1.51 -3.43 12.70
CA VAL A 119 1.93 -2.29 13.53
C VAL A 119 2.85 -2.78 14.63
N ARG A 120 4.00 -2.11 14.81
CA ARG A 120 4.96 -2.35 15.89
C ARG A 120 4.69 -1.48 17.11
#